data_AF-A0AB34I312-F1
#
_entry.id   AF-A0AB34I312-F1
#
_cell.length_a   1.000
_cell.length_b   1.000
_cell.length_c   1.000
_cell.angle_alpha   90.00
_cell.angle_beta   90.00
_cell.angle_gamma   90.00
#
_symmetry.space_group_name_H-M   'P 1'
#
loop_
_entity.id
_entity.type
_entity.pdbx_description
1 polymer ?
#
loop_
_entity_poly.entity_id
_entity_poly.type
_entity_poly.pdbx_seq_one_letter_code
_entity_poly.pdbx_strand_id
1 'polypeptide(L)'
;MADSAGSGGTRMVGGGPIHPASLLPGDPQLIALILEQLIALILEQLKSRGLTDSFCRDCLADVDTKSAYQNLRQNVDNFASTHLEKQEWNPTMNKNQL
;
A
#
# COMPACT_ATOMS: atom_id res chain seq x y z
N MET A 1 48.11 -53.12 20.71
CA MET A 1 46.80 -52.54 21.03
C MET A 1 46.57 -51.48 19.95
N ALA A 2 46.04 -51.80 18.76
CA ALA A 2 44.62 -52.06 18.44
C ALA A 2 43.71 -50.97 19.06
N ASP A 3 42.84 -50.23 18.39
CA ASP A 3 42.41 -50.03 17.00
C ASP A 3 41.37 -48.87 17.04
N SER A 4 41.17 -48.13 15.94
CA SER A 4 39.88 -47.61 15.41
C SER A 4 38.85 -46.88 16.33
N ALA A 5 37.93 -46.01 15.91
CA ALA A 5 37.53 -45.29 14.71
C ALA A 5 36.24 -44.51 15.08
N GLY A 6 35.80 -43.55 14.24
CA GLY A 6 34.39 -43.14 14.13
C GLY A 6 34.08 -41.74 14.69
N SER A 7 33.91 -40.68 13.88
CA SER A 7 32.87 -40.41 12.86
C SER A 7 31.55 -39.88 13.44
N GLY A 8 31.07 -38.78 12.85
CA GLY A 8 29.67 -38.35 12.88
C GLY A 8 29.45 -37.06 13.68
N GLY A 9 28.96 -35.96 13.12
CA GLY A 9 28.46 -35.73 11.78
C GLY A 9 27.93 -34.31 11.70
N THR A 10 28.20 -33.66 10.57
CA THR A 10 27.53 -32.45 10.11
C THR A 10 26.01 -32.64 10.21
N ARG A 11 25.31 -31.83 11.01
CA ARG A 11 23.88 -31.56 10.75
C ARG A 11 23.77 -30.18 10.15
N MET A 12 23.75 -30.18 8.82
CA MET A 12 23.16 -29.10 8.06
C MET A 12 21.74 -28.88 8.59
N VAL A 13 21.47 -27.70 9.16
CA VAL A 13 20.10 -27.21 9.23
C VAL A 13 19.75 -26.78 7.82
N GLY A 14 19.20 -27.74 7.06
CA GLY A 14 18.64 -27.49 5.75
C GLY A 14 17.49 -26.50 5.88
N GLY A 15 17.62 -25.37 5.20
CA GLY A 15 16.52 -24.42 4.96
C GLY A 15 15.50 -25.06 4.01
N GLY A 16 14.68 -25.96 4.53
CA GLY A 16 13.48 -26.45 3.87
C GLY A 16 12.28 -25.56 4.22
N PRO A 17 11.27 -25.45 3.33
CA PRO A 17 10.06 -24.70 3.62
C PRO A 17 9.37 -25.28 4.86
N ILE A 18 9.22 -24.44 5.88
CA ILE A 18 8.66 -24.82 7.19
C ILE A 18 7.18 -25.13 6.97
N HIS A 19 6.82 -26.40 7.10
CA HIS A 19 5.44 -26.85 6.91
C HIS A 19 4.60 -26.42 8.13
N PRO A 20 3.45 -25.73 7.95
CA PRO A 20 2.71 -25.09 9.04
C PRO A 20 2.13 -26.08 10.07
N ALA A 21 1.99 -27.35 9.70
CA ALA A 21 1.51 -28.42 10.57
C ALA A 21 2.57 -28.96 11.56
N SER A 22 3.83 -28.53 11.44
CA SER A 22 4.96 -29.06 12.23
C SER A 22 5.34 -28.19 13.45
N LEU A 23 4.70 -27.03 13.63
CA LEU A 23 5.03 -26.06 14.68
C LEU A 23 4.18 -26.31 15.92
N LEU A 24 4.81 -26.39 17.10
CA LEU A 24 4.08 -26.55 18.36
C LEU A 24 3.22 -25.31 18.65
N PRO A 25 2.02 -25.48 19.25
CA PRO A 25 1.23 -24.36 19.74
C PRO A 25 2.04 -23.58 20.78
N GLY A 26 2.54 -22.40 20.41
CA GLY A 26 3.43 -21.59 21.25
C GLY A 26 4.80 -21.32 20.65
N ASP A 27 5.15 -21.91 19.49
CA ASP A 27 6.34 -21.50 18.75
C ASP A 27 6.19 -20.03 18.29
N PRO A 28 7.15 -19.13 18.60
CA PRO A 28 7.13 -17.75 18.13
C PRO A 28 7.00 -17.62 16.60
N GLN A 29 7.48 -18.60 15.83
CA GLN A 29 7.32 -18.63 14.37
C GLN A 29 5.86 -18.88 13.95
N LEU A 30 5.14 -19.74 14.69
CA LEU A 30 3.71 -19.98 14.45
C LEU A 30 2.89 -18.75 14.81
N ILE A 31 3.24 -18.08 15.92
CA ILE A 31 2.60 -16.83 16.34
C ILE A 31 2.79 -15.73 15.28
N ALA A 32 4.01 -15.57 14.76
CA ALA A 32 4.29 -14.61 13.69
C ALA A 32 3.46 -14.90 12.43
N LEU A 33 3.38 -16.18 12.02
CA LEU A 33 2.61 -16.60 10.85
C LEU A 33 1.10 -16.35 11.04
N ILE A 34 0.56 -16.63 12.23
CA ILE A 34 -0.84 -16.34 12.58
C ILE A 34 -1.11 -14.85 12.57
N LEU A 35 -0.22 -14.02 13.11
CA LEU A 35 -0.37 -12.56 13.14
C LEU A 35 -0.35 -11.97 11.73
N GLU A 36 0.62 -12.36 10.89
CA GLU A 36 0.67 -11.95 9.48
C GLU A 36 -0.61 -12.34 8.73
N GLN A 37 -1.09 -13.57 8.93
CA GLN A 37 -2.31 -14.04 8.30
C GLN A 37 -3.55 -13.28 8.80
N LEU A 38 -3.61 -12.95 10.09
CA LEU A 38 -4.70 -12.18 10.68
C LEU A 38 -4.71 -10.74 10.16
N ILE A 39 -3.55 -10.10 10.06
CA ILE A 39 -3.41 -8.76 9.47
C ILE A 39 -3.88 -8.78 8.01
N ALA A 40 -3.43 -9.75 7.22
CA ALA A 40 -3.86 -9.91 5.83
C ALA A 40 -5.38 -10.11 5.72
N LEU A 41 -5.96 -10.97 6.56
CA LEU A 41 -7.40 -11.20 6.61
C LEU A 41 -8.16 -9.89 6.95
N ILE A 42 -7.71 -9.15 7.96
CA ILE A 42 -8.35 -7.88 8.34
C ILE A 42 -8.28 -6.87 7.19
N LEU A 43 -7.13 -6.72 6.53
CA LEU A 43 -6.98 -5.81 5.39
C LEU A 43 -7.89 -6.22 4.22
N GLU A 44 -8.00 -7.51 3.94
CA GLU A 44 -8.91 -8.03 2.90
C GLU A 44 -10.39 -7.81 3.25
N GLN A 45 -10.75 -7.94 4.52
CA GLN A 45 -12.09 -7.62 5.01
C GLN A 45 -12.40 -6.12 4.90
N LEU A 46 -11.45 -5.24 5.23
CA LEU A 46 -11.62 -3.79 5.08
C LEU A 46 -11.77 -3.40 3.59
N LYS A 47 -11.00 -4.04 2.71
CA LYS A 47 -11.06 -3.82 1.27
C LYS A 47 -12.39 -4.32 0.67
N SER A 48 -12.80 -5.54 0.99
CA SER A 48 -14.03 -6.15 0.46
C SER A 48 -15.32 -5.48 0.98
N ARG A 49 -15.29 -4.94 2.19
CA ARG A 49 -16.40 -4.15 2.76
C ARG A 49 -16.47 -2.72 2.23
N GLY A 50 -15.55 -2.31 1.35
CA GLY A 50 -15.50 -0.96 0.80
C GLY A 50 -15.14 0.12 1.84
N LEU A 51 -14.62 -0.25 3.00
CA LEU A 51 -14.28 0.68 4.08
C LEU A 51 -13.07 1.54 3.72
N THR A 52 -12.11 1.00 2.96
CA THR A 52 -10.99 1.80 2.44
C THR A 52 -11.48 2.86 1.46
N ASP A 53 -12.45 2.51 0.63
CA ASP A 53 -13.02 3.40 -0.39
C ASP A 53 -13.92 4.48 0.26
N SER A 54 -14.73 4.13 1.25
CA SER A 54 -15.47 5.13 2.05
C SER A 54 -14.52 6.03 2.84
N PHE A 55 -13.48 5.49 3.45
CA PHE A 55 -12.48 6.28 4.17
C PHE A 55 -11.75 7.26 3.25
N CYS A 56 -11.31 6.82 2.06
CA CYS A 56 -10.72 7.71 1.07
C CYS A 56 -11.68 8.83 0.65
N ARG A 57 -12.95 8.52 0.40
CA ARG A 57 -13.97 9.53 0.07
C ARG A 57 -14.18 10.51 1.20
N ASP A 58 -14.30 10.03 2.44
CA ASP A 58 -14.57 10.87 3.62
C ASP A 58 -13.37 11.80 3.90
N CYS A 59 -12.14 11.28 3.78
CA CYS A 59 -10.93 12.09 3.88
C CYS A 59 -10.83 13.12 2.75
N LEU A 60 -11.17 12.74 1.52
CA LEU A 60 -11.14 13.68 0.38
C LEU A 60 -12.20 14.78 0.57
N ALA A 61 -13.41 14.41 1.02
CA ALA A 61 -14.47 15.37 1.33
C ALA A 61 -14.04 16.33 2.45
N ASP A 62 -13.39 15.83 3.50
CA ASP A 62 -12.83 16.68 4.57
C ASP A 62 -11.76 17.64 4.01
N VAL A 63 -10.81 17.13 3.23
CA VAL A 63 -9.76 17.94 2.58
C VAL A 63 -10.38 19.02 1.68
N ASP A 64 -11.38 18.66 0.88
CA ASP A 64 -12.05 19.57 -0.02
C ASP A 64 -12.71 20.73 0.73
N THR A 65 -13.24 20.52 1.94
CA THR A 65 -13.84 21.60 2.73
C THR A 65 -12.83 22.52 3.44
N LYS A 66 -11.53 22.18 3.44
CA LYS A 66 -10.51 23.03 4.09
C LYS A 66 -10.29 24.32 3.33
N SER A 67 -10.29 25.45 4.06
CA SER A 67 -10.17 26.80 3.49
C SER A 67 -8.94 26.99 2.60
N ALA A 68 -7.81 26.36 2.93
CA ALA A 68 -6.60 26.42 2.12
C ALA A 68 -6.78 25.76 0.74
N TYR A 69 -7.45 24.60 0.68
CA TYR A 69 -7.71 23.91 -0.58
C TYR A 69 -8.73 24.68 -1.42
N GLN A 70 -9.80 25.18 -0.79
CA GLN A 70 -10.79 26.03 -1.46
C GLN A 70 -10.17 27.32 -2.02
N ASN A 71 -9.26 27.97 -1.27
CA ASN A 71 -8.56 29.15 -1.75
C ASN A 71 -7.68 28.85 -2.97
N LEU A 72 -6.95 27.73 -2.95
CA LEU A 72 -6.15 27.29 -4.09
C LEU A 72 -7.03 27.00 -5.31
N ARG A 73 -8.12 26.24 -5.13
CA ARG A 73 -9.11 25.93 -6.17
C ARG A 73 -9.63 27.20 -6.82
N GLN A 74 -10.07 28.16 -6.01
CA GLN A 74 -10.58 29.43 -6.48
C GLN A 74 -9.51 30.25 -7.22
N ASN A 75 -8.26 30.28 -6.74
CA ASN A 75 -7.17 30.96 -7.43
C ASN A 75 -6.85 30.35 -8.80
N VAL A 76 -6.87 29.01 -8.91
CA VAL A 76 -6.67 28.30 -10.18
C VAL A 76 -7.81 28.61 -11.15
N ASP A 77 -9.06 28.54 -10.69
CA ASP A 77 -10.24 28.83 -11.51
C ASP A 77 -10.24 30.30 -12.00
N ASN A 78 -9.88 31.24 -11.11
CA ASN A 78 -9.75 32.65 -11.43
C ASN A 78 -8.60 32.89 -12.43
N PHE A 79 -7.46 32.22 -12.26
CA PHE A 79 -6.32 32.32 -13.16
C PHE A 79 -6.70 31.81 -14.55
N ALA A 80 -7.29 30.61 -14.64
CA ALA A 80 -7.74 30.03 -15.90
C ALA A 80 -8.76 30.93 -16.61
N SER A 81 -9.76 31.43 -15.88
CA SER A 81 -10.79 32.33 -16.43
C SER A 81 -10.17 33.62 -16.98
N THR A 82 -9.32 34.28 -16.20
CA THR A 82 -8.65 35.53 -16.61
C THR A 82 -7.69 35.31 -17.78
N HIS A 83 -7.00 34.17 -17.81
CA HIS A 83 -6.05 33.83 -18.86
C HIS A 83 -6.76 33.54 -20.19
N LEU A 84 -7.85 32.76 -20.14
CA LEU A 84 -8.65 32.41 -21.31
C LEU A 84 -9.47 33.59 -21.84
N GLU A 85 -9.91 34.52 -20.98
CA GLU A 85 -10.60 35.74 -21.40
C GLU A 85 -9.71 36.67 -22.23
N LYS A 86 -8.41 36.72 -21.91
CA LYS A 86 -7.41 37.52 -22.64
C LYS A 86 -6.86 36.81 -23.87
N GLN A 87 -7.14 35.52 -24.04
CA GLN A 87 -6.72 34.74 -25.19
C GLN A 87 -7.63 35.03 -26.39
N GLU A 88 -7.05 35.61 -27.46
CA GLU A 88 -7.76 35.78 -28.72
C GLU A 88 -7.75 34.47 -29.52
N TRP A 89 -8.92 33.84 -29.61
CA TRP A 89 -9.08 32.57 -30.30
C TRP A 89 -8.99 32.73 -31.82
N ASN A 90 -8.12 31.97 -32.47
CA ASN A 90 -8.06 31.85 -33.93
C ASN A 90 -8.31 30.40 -34.39
N PRO A 91 -9.13 30.16 -35.43
CA PRO A 91 -9.39 28.82 -35.95
C PRO A 91 -8.15 28.00 -36.38
N THR A 92 -6.99 28.63 -36.61
CA THR A 92 -5.73 27.91 -36.91
C THR A 92 -4.84 27.67 -35.69
N MET A 93 -5.30 28.00 -34.48
CA MET A 93 -4.49 27.94 -33.26
C MET A 93 -4.26 26.50 -32.80
N ASN A 94 -3.02 26.19 -32.41
CA ASN A 94 -2.64 24.88 -31.91
C ASN A 94 -3.14 24.71 -30.45
N LYS A 95 -4.05 23.76 -30.25
CA LYS A 95 -4.68 23.46 -28.96
C LYS A 95 -3.72 22.85 -27.93
N ASN A 96 -2.56 22.35 -28.33
CA ASN A 96 -1.55 21.80 -27.42
C ASN A 96 -0.63 22.89 -26.81
N GLN A 97 -0.78 24.14 -27.25
CA GLN A 97 0.00 25.30 -26.76
C GLN A 97 -0.87 26.27 -25.95
N LEU A 98 -2.09 25.84 -25.62
CA LEU A 98 -3.08 26.55 -24.80
C LEU A 98 -3.10 25.99 -23.37
#